data_AF-A0A5S4YKR1-F1
#
_entry.id   AF-A0A5S4YKR1-F1
#
_cell.length_a   1.000
_cell.length_b   1.000
_cell.length_c   1.000
_cell.angle_alpha   90.00
_cell.angle_beta   90.00
_cell.angle_gamma   90.00
#
_symmetry.space_group_name_H-M   'P 1'
#
loop_
_entity.id
_entity.type
_entity.pdbx_description
1 polymer ?
#
loop_
_entity_poly.entity_id
_entity_poly.type
_entity_poly.pdbx_seq_one_letter_code
_entity_poly.pdbx_strand_id
1 'polypeptide(L)' 'MTHSSLRPMDAFDPTEPAILHDRVSDTIVTWTTDEAEDYRRASRPREDGTVAWKSYVFDGWGNVLGG' A
#
# COMPACT_ATOMS: atom_id res chain seq x y z
N MET A 1 -15.46 -15.17 -5.48
CA MET A 1 -14.50 -14.98 -4.38
C MET A 1 -13.87 -13.62 -4.60
N THR A 2 -14.47 -12.57 -4.05
CA THR A 2 -13.97 -11.20 -4.22
C THR A 2 -12.96 -10.94 -3.12
N HIS A 3 -11.67 -10.85 -3.47
CA HIS A 3 -10.60 -10.29 -2.61
C HIS A 3 -10.84 -8.78 -2.40
N SER A 4 -12.01 -8.40 -1.87
CA SER A 4 -12.46 -7.00 -1.74
C SER A 4 -12.39 -6.50 -0.29
N SER A 5 -11.32 -6.84 0.43
CA SER A 5 -11.09 -6.34 1.80
C SER A 5 -10.07 -5.22 1.89
N LEU A 6 -9.31 -4.95 0.83
CA LEU A 6 -8.31 -3.88 0.81
C LEU A 6 -8.94 -2.55 0.38
N ARG A 7 -8.58 -1.51 1.13
CA ARG A 7 -8.95 -0.11 0.90
C ARG A 7 -8.10 0.47 -0.23
N PRO A 8 -8.63 1.46 -0.98
CA PRO A 8 -7.87 2.13 -2.03
C PRO A 8 -6.68 2.91 -1.45
N MET A 9 -5.57 2.94 -2.17
CA MET A 9 -4.33 3.62 -1.74
C MET A 9 -4.48 5.11 -1.49
N ASP A 10 -5.50 5.77 -2.06
CA ASP A 10 -5.77 7.20 -1.83
C ASP A 10 -6.04 7.54 -0.37
N ALA A 11 -6.57 6.59 0.41
CA ALA A 11 -6.88 6.76 1.83
C ALA A 11 -5.78 6.19 2.74
N PHE A 12 -4.65 5.74 2.18
CA PHE A 12 -3.58 5.12 2.93
C PHE A 12 -2.83 6.14 3.79
N ASP A 13 -2.73 5.88 5.10
CA ASP A 13 -1.85 6.64 5.99
C ASP A 13 -0.52 5.92 6.19
N PRO A 14 0.59 6.43 5.60
CA PRO A 14 1.90 5.82 5.76
C PRO A 14 2.45 5.94 7.19
N THR A 15 1.85 6.73 8.08
CA THR A 15 2.28 6.85 9.48
C THR A 15 1.71 5.78 10.41
N GLU A 16 0.88 4.87 9.91
CA GLU A 16 0.39 3.73 10.67
C GLU A 16 0.90 2.41 10.06
N PRO A 17 1.19 1.38 10.88
CA PRO A 17 1.55 0.06 10.37
C PRO A 17 0.35 -0.57 9.65
N ALA A 18 0.60 -1.04 8.43
CA ALA A 18 -0.43 -1.53 7.52
C ALA A 18 0.06 -2.74 6.72
N ILE A 19 -0.83 -3.30 5.92
CA ILE A 19 -0.49 -4.22 4.85
C ILE A 19 -0.80 -3.54 3.52
N LEU A 20 0.11 -3.63 2.55
CA LEU A 20 -0.09 -3.15 1.19
C LEU A 20 -0.12 -4.34 0.25
N HIS A 21 -0.95 -4.29 -0.78
CA HIS A 21 -0.96 -5.30 -1.82
C HIS A 21 -0.17 -4.80 -3.04
N ASP A 22 0.88 -5.53 -3.40
CA ASP A 22 1.65 -5.27 -4.60
C ASP A 22 1.01 -5.98 -5.79
N ARG A 23 0.48 -5.21 -6.72
CA ARG A 23 -0.16 -5.70 -7.95
C ARG A 23 0.82 -6.38 -8.90
N VAL A 24 2.12 -6.05 -8.84
CA VAL A 24 3.13 -6.65 -9.72
C VAL A 24 3.37 -8.11 -9.35
N SER A 25 3.54 -8.36 -8.06
CA SER A 25 3.89 -9.70 -7.55
C SER A 25 2.69 -10.47 -7.01
N ASP A 26 1.51 -9.82 -6.92
CA ASP A 26 0.30 -10.34 -6.27
C ASP A 26 0.57 -10.79 -4.82
N THR A 27 1.36 -9.98 -4.10
CA THR A 27 1.78 -10.29 -2.72
C THR A 27 1.39 -9.20 -1.73
N ILE A 28 1.20 -9.61 -0.48
CA ILE A 28 0.99 -8.69 0.62
C ILE A 28 2.36 -8.29 1.20
N VAL A 29 2.64 -6.99 1.13
CA VAL A 29 3.81 -6.34 1.72
C VAL A 29 3.41 -5.75 3.06
N THR A 30 4.13 -6.11 4.12
CA THR A 30 3.95 -5.47 5.43
C THR A 30 4.55 -4.06 5.37
N TRP A 31 3.73 -3.06 5.65
CA TRP A 31 4.14 -1.67 5.71
C TRP A 31 4.56 -1.29 7.14
N THR A 32 5.75 -0.69 7.25
CA THR A 32 6.26 -0.13 8.50
C THR A 32 6.38 1.39 8.39
N THR A 33 6.24 2.07 9.52
CA THR A 33 6.31 3.53 9.59
C THR A 33 7.72 4.07 9.32
N ASP A 34 8.74 3.21 9.32
CA ASP A 34 10.13 3.57 9.09
C ASP A 34 10.35 4.16 7.68
N GLU A 35 9.57 3.70 6.71
CA GLU A 35 9.69 4.14 5.31
C GLU A 35 8.65 5.20 4.92
N ALA A 36 7.89 5.73 5.89
CA ALA A 36 6.81 6.70 5.67
C ALA A 36 7.26 7.99 5.01
N GLU A 37 8.41 8.52 5.42
CA GLU A 37 8.95 9.75 4.82
C GLU A 37 9.40 9.51 3.38
N ASP A 38 10.08 8.38 3.12
CA ASP A 38 10.52 8.00 1.78
C ASP A 38 9.33 7.78 0.85
N TYR A 39 8.29 7.09 1.31
CA TYR A 39 7.06 6.90 0.55
C TYR A 39 6.37 8.21 0.26
N ARG A 40 6.20 9.11 1.23
CA ARG A 40 5.60 10.44 0.95
C ARG A 40 6.39 11.24 -0.08
N ARG A 41 7.72 11.11 -0.11
CA ARG A 41 8.60 11.83 -1.04
C ARG A 41 8.69 11.19 -2.43
N ALA A 42 8.75 9.87 -2.50
CA ALA A 42 9.07 9.12 -3.72
C ALA A 42 7.87 8.39 -4.33
N SER A 43 6.77 8.23 -3.59
CA SER A 43 5.54 7.64 -4.13
C SER A 43 4.98 8.47 -5.27
N ARG A 44 4.42 7.77 -6.25
CA ARG A 44 3.80 8.36 -7.43
C ARG A 44 2.42 7.74 -7.62
N PRO A 45 1.34 8.42 -7.21
CA PRO A 45 -0.01 7.98 -7.54
C PRO A 45 -0.20 7.98 -9.06
N ARG A 46 -0.92 6.99 -9.55
CA ARG A 46 -1.26 6.80 -10.96
C ARG A 46 -2.76 6.98 -11.17
N GLU A 47 -3.16 7.29 -12.40
CA GLU A 47 -4.58 7.52 -12.74
C GLU A 47 -5.46 6.26 -12.60
N ASP A 48 -4.86 5.08 -12.50
CA ASP A 48 -5.56 3.81 -12.29
C ASP A 48 -5.85 3.51 -10.80
N GLY A 49 -5.56 4.46 -9.89
CA GLY A 49 -5.77 4.31 -8.45
C GLY A 49 -4.66 3.52 -7.74
N THR A 50 -3.60 3.16 -8.46
CA THR A 50 -2.42 2.52 -7.87
C THR A 50 -1.35 3.54 -7.50
N VAL A 51 -0.47 3.18 -6.56
CA VAL A 51 0.68 3.99 -6.18
C VAL A 51 1.97 3.24 -6.49
N ALA A 52 2.79 3.82 -7.36
CA ALA A 52 4.12 3.30 -7.64
C ALA A 52 5.13 3.85 -6.63
N TRP A 53 5.88 2.96 -5.98
CA TRP A 53 6.95 3.33 -5.07
C TRP A 53 8.06 2.29 -5.10
N LYS A 54 9.31 2.73 -5.28
CA LYS A 54 10.47 1.85 -5.52
C LYS A 54 10.18 0.89 -6.69
N SER A 55 10.20 -0.42 -6.44
CA SER A 55 9.88 -1.48 -7.40
C SER A 55 8.44 -2.00 -7.28
N TYR A 56 7.64 -1.46 -6.36
CA TYR A 56 6.29 -1.91 -6.06
C TYR A 56 5.23 -1.06 -6.75
N VAL A 57 4.09 -1.66 -7.05
CA VAL A 57 2.87 -0.97 -7.50
C VAL A 57 1.74 -1.40 -6.59
N PHE A 58 1.43 -0.56 -5.60
CA PHE A 58 0.38 -0.87 -4.65
C PHE A 58 -0.99 -0.49 -5.20
N ASP A 59 -1.93 -1.42 -5.20
CA ASP A 59 -3.32 -1.19 -5.63
C ASP A 59 -4.32 -1.20 -4.46
N GLY A 60 -3.87 -1.57 -3.26
CA GLY A 60 -4.68 -1.51 -2.06
C GLY A 60 -3.89 -1.64 -0.78
N TRP A 61 -4.51 -1.22 0.32
CA TRP A 61 -3.96 -1.33 1.67
C TRP A 61 -5.00 -1.84 2.66
N GLY A 62 -4.54 -2.34 3.79
CA GLY A 62 -5.37 -2.77 4.92
C GLY A 62 -4.63 -2.59 6.23
N ASN A 63 -5.34 -2.70 7.34
CA ASN A 63 -4.68 -2.70 8.64
C ASN A 63 -3.96 -4.03 8.86
N VAL A 64 -2.80 -4.01 9.51
CA VAL A 64 -2.22 -5.24 10.08
C VAL A 64 -3.25 -5.72 11.09
N LEU A 65 -3.92 -6.84 10.80
CA LEU A 65 -4.88 -7.45 11.73
C LEU A 65 -4.10 -7.91 12.96
N GLY A 66 -3.97 -7.01 13.94
CA GLY A 66 -3.56 -7.34 15.30
C GLY A 66 -4.69 -8.11 15.96
N GLY A 67 -4.57 -9.43 15.96
CA GLY A 67 -5.21 -10.33 16.91
C GLY A 67 -4.15 -10.89 17.83
#